data_AF-A0A8H8RK74-F1
#
_entry.id   AF-A0A8H8RK74-F1
#
_cell.length_a   1.000
_cell.length_b   1.000
_cell.length_c   1.000
_cell.angle_alpha   90.00
_cell.angle_beta   90.00
_cell.angle_gamma   90.00
#
_symmetry.space_group_name_H-M   'P 1'
#
loop_
_entity.id
_entity.type
_entity.pdbx_description
1 polymer ?
#
loop_
_entity_poly.entity_id
_entity_poly.type
_entity_poly.pdbx_seq_one_letter_code
_entity_poly.pdbx_strand_id
1 'polypeptide(L)'
;MTGSSRPRAKRRIGAAPQPTAVTERSHAPLNRPIASMSTTPLSSAYPSAYPTEDEDETLGSKIQPFRFLALPSELRNKIYSFVYSTAPVVIDLDPHTFALLNRQKLLSLFRVSRQLHHEAAHHFFSTHTFRLFPTYPGRYLKTKKPLLARLPAHYRASITSLELRLGPGFNNPPQGWIVNDALGLADCTTVRVLKVFVECDPSDAIFKGFRMGEGAYERFSAELLNSVLEVVASVTTVEFDAWPSVKRSGDMMTGLGEVVAQHDKVVGWGPERGWDKDSDQIWLDAVLMNGLGKALSKSVAIFG
;
A
#
# COMPACT_ATOMS: atom_id res chain seq x y z
N MET A 1 -56.08 -0.15 59.77
CA MET A 1 -54.97 -0.89 60.42
C MET A 1 -54.21 -1.61 59.31
N THR A 2 -52.95 -1.38 58.99
CA THR A 2 -51.87 -0.49 59.47
C THR A 2 -50.89 -0.44 58.30
N GLY A 3 -50.53 0.77 57.84
CA GLY A 3 -49.43 0.97 56.89
C GLY A 3 -48.07 0.99 57.60
N SER A 4 -46.99 1.13 56.82
CA SER A 4 -45.72 1.83 57.17
C SER A 4 -44.65 1.39 56.15
N SER A 5 -44.32 2.21 55.16
CA SER A 5 -43.36 3.34 55.18
C SER A 5 -41.89 2.94 55.02
N ARG A 6 -41.25 3.51 53.99
CA ARG A 6 -39.79 3.54 53.79
C ARG A 6 -39.12 4.34 54.90
N PRO A 7 -37.81 4.11 55.13
CA PRO A 7 -36.92 5.21 55.43
C PRO A 7 -35.83 5.38 54.35
N ARG A 8 -35.65 6.65 54.00
CA ARG A 8 -34.54 7.25 53.25
C ARG A 8 -33.56 7.82 54.28
N ALA A 9 -32.28 7.44 54.23
CA ALA A 9 -31.15 8.11 54.89
C ALA A 9 -29.85 7.42 54.46
N LYS A 10 -28.68 8.04 54.36
CA LYS A 10 -28.24 9.43 54.48
C LYS A 10 -26.86 9.50 53.79
N ARG A 11 -26.67 10.60 53.09
CA ARG A 11 -25.43 11.13 52.53
C ARG A 11 -24.31 11.14 53.60
N ARG A 12 -23.12 10.61 53.28
CA ARG A 12 -21.89 10.98 53.99
C ARG A 12 -20.85 11.46 52.98
N ILE A 13 -20.47 12.71 53.21
CA ILE A 13 -19.50 13.54 52.51
C ILE A 13 -18.12 13.08 53.00
N GLY A 14 -17.22 12.77 52.07
CA GLY A 14 -15.83 12.41 52.35
C GLY A 14 -14.94 13.07 51.30
N ALA A 15 -13.97 13.84 51.79
CA ALA A 15 -13.29 14.95 51.14
C ALA A 15 -12.40 14.59 49.94
N ALA A 16 -12.32 15.54 49.00
CA ALA A 16 -11.32 15.60 47.94
C ALA A 16 -9.93 15.97 48.49
N PRO A 17 -8.83 15.43 47.97
CA PRO A 17 -7.53 16.07 48.08
C PRO A 17 -7.35 17.05 46.90
N GLN A 18 -7.27 18.33 47.24
CA GLN A 18 -6.78 19.39 46.36
C GLN A 18 -5.24 19.41 46.31
N PRO A 19 -4.67 20.07 45.29
CA PRO A 19 -3.25 19.99 44.94
C PRO A 19 -2.40 20.91 45.80
N THR A 20 -1.18 20.48 46.13
CA THR A 20 -0.14 21.36 46.67
C THR A 20 0.66 21.96 45.52
N ALA A 21 0.81 23.28 45.57
CA ALA A 21 1.62 24.05 44.65
C ALA A 21 2.58 24.96 45.45
N VAL A 22 3.79 25.12 44.90
CA VAL A 22 4.72 26.25 44.94
C VAL A 22 5.55 26.52 46.22
N THR A 23 6.89 26.54 46.04
CA THR A 23 7.71 27.72 46.37
C THR A 23 8.68 28.00 45.22
N GLU A 24 8.65 29.25 44.77
CA GLU A 24 9.41 29.87 43.69
C GLU A 24 10.91 30.07 44.01
N ARG A 25 11.71 30.27 42.95
CA ARG A 25 12.62 31.43 42.84
C ARG A 25 13.01 31.69 41.37
N SER A 26 12.36 32.72 40.80
CA SER A 26 12.94 33.82 40.01
C SER A 26 14.28 33.61 39.26
N HIS A 27 14.27 33.73 37.93
CA HIS A 27 14.77 34.91 37.19
C HIS A 27 14.62 34.72 35.66
N ALA A 28 14.12 35.75 35.00
CA ALA A 28 13.95 35.87 33.54
C ALA A 28 15.20 36.55 32.89
N PRO A 29 15.16 36.98 31.62
CA PRO A 29 15.74 36.28 30.45
C PRO A 29 16.81 37.11 29.72
N LEU A 30 17.51 36.53 28.73
CA LEU A 30 18.02 37.13 27.48
C LEU A 30 19.24 36.35 26.96
N ASN A 31 19.17 35.79 25.74
CA ASN A 31 20.24 36.04 24.78
C ASN A 31 19.83 35.78 23.33
N ARG A 32 20.23 36.72 22.47
CA ARG A 32 20.01 36.80 21.02
C ARG A 32 20.93 35.83 20.25
N PRO A 33 20.62 35.53 18.97
CA PRO A 33 21.48 34.73 18.10
C PRO A 33 22.73 35.51 17.67
N ILE A 34 23.90 34.89 17.81
CA ILE A 34 25.18 35.41 17.30
C ILE A 34 25.37 34.87 15.88
N ALA A 35 25.43 35.80 14.92
CA ALA A 35 26.06 35.57 13.63
C ALA A 35 27.58 35.59 13.81
N SER A 36 28.30 34.64 13.22
CA SER A 36 29.72 34.83 12.93
C SER A 36 30.12 34.10 11.67
N MET A 37 30.74 34.88 10.80
CA MET A 37 31.40 34.53 9.56
C MET A 37 32.63 33.67 9.83
N SER A 38 32.93 32.72 8.93
CA SER A 38 34.31 32.32 8.66
C SER A 38 34.43 31.66 7.28
N THR A 39 34.92 32.44 6.33
CA THR A 39 36.01 32.15 5.39
C THR A 39 36.17 30.73 4.80
N THR A 40 36.04 30.69 3.48
CA THR A 40 36.53 29.68 2.52
C THR A 40 38.00 29.30 2.71
N PRO A 41 38.40 28.10 2.25
CA PRO A 41 39.58 28.03 1.38
C PRO A 41 39.27 27.46 0.00
N LEU A 42 40.04 27.96 -0.97
CA LEU A 42 40.03 27.66 -2.40
C LEU A 42 40.55 26.25 -2.72
N SER A 43 40.07 25.77 -3.89
CA SER A 43 40.81 25.01 -4.91
C SER A 43 40.61 23.49 -4.96
N SER A 44 39.85 23.06 -5.97
CA SER A 44 40.36 22.08 -6.94
C SER A 44 39.79 22.43 -8.31
N ALA A 45 40.57 23.19 -9.08
CA ALA A 45 40.33 23.47 -10.48
C ALA A 45 40.69 22.23 -11.32
N TYR A 46 39.69 21.50 -11.79
CA TYR A 46 39.79 20.73 -13.03
C TYR A 46 39.04 21.52 -14.10
N PRO A 47 39.68 22.03 -15.16
CA PRO A 47 38.98 22.69 -16.24
C PRO A 47 38.19 21.63 -17.02
N SER A 48 36.87 21.63 -16.82
CA SER A 48 35.94 20.94 -17.70
C SER A 48 36.07 21.59 -19.08
N ALA A 49 36.43 20.80 -20.10
CA ALA A 49 36.54 21.21 -21.48
C ALA A 49 35.18 21.40 -22.18
N TYR A 50 34.14 21.74 -21.42
CA TYR A 50 32.88 22.22 -21.98
C TYR A 50 33.03 23.71 -22.25
N PRO A 51 32.80 24.18 -23.49
CA PRO A 51 32.63 25.60 -23.74
C PRO A 51 31.46 26.08 -22.86
N THR A 52 31.75 26.93 -21.88
CA THR A 52 30.73 27.65 -21.13
C THR A 52 30.12 28.65 -22.09
N GLU A 53 28.90 28.38 -22.55
CA GLU A 53 28.09 29.26 -23.41
C GLU A 53 27.53 30.47 -22.61
N ASP A 54 28.34 31.06 -21.72
CA ASP A 54 27.91 32.12 -20.80
C ASP A 54 28.26 33.53 -21.28
N GLU A 55 28.47 33.75 -22.58
CA GLU A 55 28.63 35.09 -23.14
C GLU A 55 27.65 35.37 -24.29
N ASP A 56 26.37 35.55 -23.93
CA ASP A 56 25.47 36.50 -24.61
C ASP A 56 24.37 36.98 -23.63
N GLU A 57 24.75 37.67 -22.55
CA GLU A 57 23.81 38.49 -21.79
C GLU A 57 23.51 39.79 -22.55
N THR A 58 22.72 39.68 -23.62
CA THR A 58 22.08 40.85 -24.23
C THR A 58 20.55 40.71 -24.23
N LEU A 59 19.92 41.62 -23.47
CA LEU A 59 18.47 41.86 -23.33
C LEU A 59 17.69 40.82 -22.52
N GLY A 60 16.94 41.29 -21.51
CA GLY A 60 16.04 40.50 -20.67
C GLY A 60 14.93 39.79 -21.43
N SER A 61 15.28 38.72 -22.15
CA SER A 61 14.33 37.81 -22.79
C SER A 61 13.55 37.14 -21.68
N LYS A 62 12.30 37.57 -21.49
CA LYS A 62 11.35 36.93 -20.58
C LYS A 62 11.32 35.43 -20.91
N ILE A 63 11.79 34.60 -19.97
CA ILE A 63 11.73 33.15 -20.10
C ILE A 63 10.27 32.77 -20.38
N GLN A 64 10.01 32.30 -21.60
CA GLN A 64 8.66 31.86 -21.97
C GLN A 64 8.35 30.57 -21.22
N PRO A 65 7.17 30.45 -20.59
CA PRO A 65 6.80 29.23 -19.90
C PRO A 65 6.68 28.08 -20.90
N PHE A 66 7.16 26.91 -20.50
CA PHE A 66 7.02 25.69 -21.28
C PHE A 66 5.54 25.37 -21.51
N ARG A 67 5.13 25.25 -22.78
CA ARG A 67 3.73 24.98 -23.17
C ARG A 67 3.40 23.50 -23.01
N PHE A 68 3.31 23.02 -21.77
CA PHE A 68 3.09 21.62 -21.46
C PHE A 68 1.86 21.00 -22.17
N LEU A 69 0.74 21.72 -22.23
CA LEU A 69 -0.49 21.24 -22.88
C LEU A 69 -0.43 21.24 -24.42
N ALA A 70 0.58 21.86 -25.03
CA ALA A 70 0.81 21.78 -26.47
C ALA A 70 1.51 20.48 -26.89
N LEU A 71 2.07 19.73 -25.94
CA LEU A 71 2.60 18.39 -26.19
C LEU A 71 1.47 17.43 -26.57
N PRO A 72 1.70 16.41 -27.40
CA PRO A 72 0.80 15.27 -27.54
C PRO A 72 0.54 14.54 -26.20
N SER A 73 -0.63 13.93 -26.06
CA SER A 73 -1.03 13.21 -24.84
C SER A 73 -0.06 12.10 -24.44
N GLU A 74 0.55 11.44 -25.41
CA GLU A 74 1.52 10.36 -25.22
C GLU A 74 2.76 10.86 -24.48
N LEU A 75 3.25 12.04 -24.85
CA LEU A 75 4.39 12.66 -24.18
C LEU A 75 4.01 13.15 -22.78
N ARG A 76 2.80 13.69 -22.60
CA ARG A 76 2.30 14.07 -21.26
C ARG A 76 2.20 12.85 -20.35
N ASN A 77 1.68 11.73 -20.84
CA ASN A 77 1.61 10.45 -20.11
C ASN A 77 2.99 9.96 -19.70
N LYS A 78 3.98 10.04 -20.60
CA LYS A 78 5.36 9.68 -20.28
C LYS A 78 5.96 10.59 -19.20
N ILE A 79 5.63 11.89 -19.23
CA ILE A 79 6.03 12.83 -18.17
C ILE A 79 5.38 12.47 -16.84
N TYR A 80 4.09 12.10 -16.82
CA TYR A 80 3.45 11.61 -15.59
C TYR A 80 4.15 10.38 -15.02
N SER A 81 4.61 9.45 -15.87
CA SER A 81 5.40 8.29 -15.41
C SER A 81 6.68 8.71 -14.69
N PHE A 82 7.39 9.73 -15.18
CA PHE A 82 8.57 10.26 -14.50
C PHE A 82 8.22 11.01 -13.21
N VAL A 83 7.11 11.74 -13.17
CA VAL A 83 6.67 12.43 -11.95
C VAL A 83 6.32 11.41 -10.87
N TYR A 84 5.66 10.32 -11.23
CA TYR A 84 5.19 9.31 -10.29
C TYR A 84 6.17 8.17 -10.02
N SER A 85 7.32 8.11 -10.71
CA SER A 85 8.32 7.05 -10.50
C SER A 85 8.89 7.01 -9.09
N THR A 86 8.75 8.09 -8.32
CA THR A 86 9.18 8.17 -6.93
C THR A 86 8.13 7.67 -5.94
N ALA A 87 6.88 7.47 -6.36
CA ALA A 87 5.85 6.89 -5.52
C ALA A 87 6.16 5.40 -5.24
N PRO A 88 5.76 4.86 -4.09
CA PRO A 88 5.94 3.44 -3.84
C PRO A 88 5.04 2.63 -4.77
N VAL A 89 5.51 1.43 -5.13
CA VAL A 89 4.78 0.52 -6.03
C VAL A 89 3.38 0.20 -5.49
N VAL A 90 3.26 0.05 -4.16
CA VAL A 90 2.00 -0.17 -3.46
C VAL A 90 1.67 1.05 -2.59
N ILE A 91 0.51 1.66 -2.84
CA ILE A 91 -0.02 2.77 -2.07
C ILE A 91 -0.90 2.24 -0.93
N ASP A 92 -0.60 2.68 0.30
CA ASP A 92 -1.35 2.35 1.52
C ASP A 92 -1.30 3.55 2.49
N LEU A 93 -1.94 3.42 3.65
CA LEU A 93 -1.93 4.38 4.77
C LEU A 93 -0.63 4.37 5.59
N ASP A 94 0.46 3.84 5.04
CA ASP A 94 1.77 3.91 5.68
C ASP A 94 2.18 5.40 5.84
N PRO A 95 2.60 5.84 7.05
CA PRO A 95 3.07 7.20 7.27
C PRO A 95 4.20 7.62 6.33
N HIS A 96 5.07 6.68 5.91
CA HIS A 96 6.14 6.95 4.96
C HIS A 96 5.58 7.30 3.57
N THR A 97 4.58 6.56 3.09
CA THR A 97 3.88 6.85 1.82
C THR A 97 3.28 8.25 1.86
N PHE A 98 2.56 8.60 2.93
CA PHE A 98 1.99 9.94 3.07
C PHE A 98 3.05 11.04 3.10
N ALA A 99 4.15 10.84 3.83
CA ALA A 99 5.25 11.79 3.89
C ALA A 99 5.87 12.01 2.50
N LEU A 100 6.07 10.93 1.74
CA LEU A 100 6.65 10.97 0.40
C LEU A 100 5.75 11.74 -0.58
N LEU A 101 4.47 11.38 -0.67
CA LEU A 101 3.49 12.04 -1.54
C LEU A 101 3.42 13.54 -1.28
N ASN A 102 3.48 13.96 -0.01
CA ASN A 102 3.41 15.38 0.37
C ASN A 102 4.72 16.14 0.19
N ARG A 103 5.87 15.51 0.49
CA ARG A 103 7.19 16.14 0.38
C ARG A 103 7.54 16.37 -1.09
N GLN A 104 7.28 15.38 -1.94
CA GLN A 104 7.55 15.45 -3.38
C GLN A 104 6.41 16.09 -4.18
N LYS A 105 5.30 16.46 -3.52
CA LYS A 105 4.14 17.14 -4.15
C LYS A 105 3.57 16.35 -5.33
N LEU A 106 3.57 15.01 -5.28
CA LEU A 106 3.15 14.17 -6.40
C LEU A 106 1.71 14.43 -6.83
N LEU A 107 0.84 14.74 -5.86
CA LEU A 107 -0.58 15.05 -6.14
C LEU A 107 -0.84 16.50 -6.56
N SER A 108 0.21 17.33 -6.73
CA SER A 108 0.05 18.74 -7.12
C SER A 108 -0.57 18.92 -8.51
N LEU A 109 -0.27 18.00 -9.44
CA LEU A 109 -0.82 18.00 -10.80
C LEU A 109 -2.36 17.93 -10.80
N PHE A 110 -2.96 17.32 -9.78
CA PHE A 110 -4.42 17.19 -9.67
C PHE A 110 -5.11 18.55 -9.46
N ARG A 111 -4.35 19.60 -9.14
CA ARG A 111 -4.87 20.92 -8.78
C ARG A 111 -4.61 22.01 -9.83
N VAL A 112 -3.91 21.68 -10.92
CA VAL A 112 -3.47 22.69 -11.90
C VAL A 112 -4.60 23.09 -12.85
N SER A 113 -5.22 22.12 -13.52
CA SER A 113 -6.36 22.33 -14.42
C SER A 113 -7.22 21.07 -14.51
N ARG A 114 -8.43 21.17 -15.07
CA ARG A 114 -9.31 20.00 -15.25
C ARG A 114 -8.68 18.94 -16.14
N GLN A 115 -8.07 19.34 -17.25
CA GLN A 115 -7.41 18.41 -18.17
C GLN A 115 -6.27 17.66 -17.48
N LEU A 116 -5.38 18.39 -16.80
CA LEU A 116 -4.25 17.78 -16.08
C LEU A 116 -4.74 16.90 -14.93
N HIS A 117 -5.80 17.31 -14.24
CA HIS A 117 -6.42 16.50 -13.21
C HIS A 117 -6.86 15.14 -13.77
N HIS A 118 -7.63 15.11 -14.86
CA HIS A 118 -8.13 13.86 -15.43
C HIS A 118 -6.99 12.97 -15.93
N GLU A 119 -6.04 13.52 -16.68
CA GLU A 119 -4.92 12.75 -17.22
C GLU A 119 -4.01 12.21 -16.12
N ALA A 120 -3.59 13.07 -15.18
CA ALA A 120 -2.65 12.70 -14.13
C ALA A 120 -3.29 11.76 -13.10
N ALA A 121 -4.56 11.98 -12.74
CA ALA A 121 -5.28 11.08 -11.83
C ALA A 121 -5.46 9.71 -12.47
N HIS A 122 -5.93 9.65 -13.72
CA HIS A 122 -6.04 8.38 -14.43
C HIS A 122 -4.70 7.65 -14.48
N HIS A 123 -3.61 8.35 -14.85
CA HIS A 123 -2.27 7.76 -14.86
C HIS A 123 -1.88 7.22 -13.49
N PHE A 124 -1.99 8.04 -12.43
CA PHE A 124 -1.61 7.64 -11.08
C PHE A 124 -2.37 6.39 -10.59
N PHE A 125 -3.70 6.37 -10.72
CA PHE A 125 -4.53 5.26 -10.23
C PHE A 125 -4.41 4.01 -11.11
N SER A 126 -4.12 4.14 -12.40
CA SER A 126 -4.00 2.99 -13.33
C SER A 126 -2.61 2.36 -13.38
N THR A 127 -1.57 3.02 -12.86
CA THR A 127 -0.20 2.44 -12.85
C THR A 127 0.24 1.94 -11.48
N HIS A 128 -0.35 2.43 -10.39
CA HIS A 128 0.02 2.02 -9.04
C HIS A 128 -0.92 0.95 -8.51
N THR A 129 -0.40 0.11 -7.62
CA THR A 129 -1.22 -0.86 -6.90
C THR A 129 -1.71 -0.24 -5.59
N PHE A 130 -2.97 -0.49 -5.22
CA PHE A 130 -3.55 0.02 -3.97
C PHE A 130 -3.82 -1.13 -3.01
N ARG A 131 -3.37 -0.98 -1.75
CA ARG A 131 -3.60 -2.01 -0.74
C ARG A 131 -5.04 -1.99 -0.24
N LEU A 132 -5.66 -3.17 -0.21
CA LEU A 132 -7.03 -3.36 0.28
C LEU A 132 -7.15 -3.05 1.77
N PHE A 133 -6.29 -3.70 2.56
CA PHE A 133 -6.29 -3.59 4.00
C PHE A 133 -4.95 -3.07 4.52
N PRO A 134 -4.95 -2.09 5.43
CA PRO A 134 -3.74 -1.54 5.97
C PRO A 134 -2.96 -2.60 6.75
N THR A 135 -1.64 -2.55 6.63
CA THR A 135 -0.72 -3.41 7.40
C THR A 135 0.08 -2.63 8.44
N TYR A 136 0.08 -1.30 8.40
CA TYR A 136 0.74 -0.43 9.37
C TYR A 136 -0.18 -0.05 10.55
N PRO A 137 0.31 0.00 11.82
CA PRO A 137 1.66 -0.33 12.31
C PRO A 137 1.80 -1.80 12.75
N GLY A 138 1.19 -2.75 12.03
CA GLY A 138 1.16 -4.17 12.39
C GLY A 138 -0.02 -4.52 13.28
N ARG A 139 0.22 -5.20 14.41
CA ARG A 139 -0.84 -5.76 15.29
C ARG A 139 -1.87 -4.73 15.77
N TYR A 140 -1.48 -3.46 15.93
CA TYR A 140 -2.35 -2.39 16.43
C TYR A 140 -2.94 -1.56 15.29
N LEU A 141 -3.68 -2.20 14.38
CA LEU A 141 -4.40 -1.51 13.31
C LEU A 141 -5.46 -0.59 13.92
N LYS A 142 -5.13 0.70 14.01
CA LYS A 142 -6.00 1.72 14.61
C LYS A 142 -7.03 2.28 13.64
N THR A 143 -6.90 2.00 12.35
CA THR A 143 -7.77 2.62 11.36
C THR A 143 -9.01 1.79 11.06
N LYS A 144 -10.16 2.38 11.31
CA LYS A 144 -11.47 1.80 10.96
C LYS A 144 -11.82 1.94 9.48
N LYS A 145 -11.03 2.72 8.72
CA LYS A 145 -11.27 3.01 7.30
C LYS A 145 -9.96 2.84 6.52
N PRO A 146 -9.81 1.73 5.77
CA PRO A 146 -8.64 1.50 4.91
C PRO A 146 -8.51 2.56 3.82
N LEU A 147 -7.37 2.62 3.12
CA LEU A 147 -7.13 3.62 2.07
C LEU A 147 -8.25 3.60 1.02
N LEU A 148 -8.61 2.42 0.52
CA LEU A 148 -9.60 2.25 -0.53
C LEU A 148 -10.96 2.88 -0.16
N ALA A 149 -11.42 2.63 1.06
CA ALA A 149 -12.66 3.19 1.61
C ALA A 149 -12.65 4.73 1.72
N ARG A 150 -11.47 5.36 1.74
CA ARG A 150 -11.32 6.82 1.79
C ARG A 150 -11.28 7.48 0.42
N LEU A 151 -10.98 6.72 -0.63
CA LEU A 151 -10.94 7.26 -1.98
C LEU A 151 -12.36 7.54 -2.48
N PRO A 152 -12.62 8.68 -3.15
CA PRO A 152 -13.82 8.85 -3.96
C PRO A 152 -14.03 7.74 -4.99
N ALA A 153 -15.29 7.38 -5.25
CA ALA A 153 -15.66 6.30 -6.16
C ALA A 153 -15.04 6.41 -7.56
N HIS A 154 -14.94 7.62 -8.12
CA HIS A 154 -14.35 7.84 -9.45
C HIS A 154 -12.86 7.51 -9.52
N TYR A 155 -12.11 7.65 -8.41
CA TYR A 155 -10.72 7.20 -8.38
C TYR A 155 -10.63 5.68 -8.24
N ARG A 156 -11.50 5.06 -7.44
CA ARG A 156 -11.58 3.59 -7.34
C ARG A 156 -11.86 2.95 -8.69
N ALA A 157 -12.74 3.56 -9.48
CA ALA A 157 -13.05 3.14 -10.84
C ALA A 157 -11.88 3.28 -11.84
N SER A 158 -10.80 3.96 -11.47
CA SER A 158 -9.58 4.07 -12.30
C SER A 158 -8.45 3.13 -11.84
N ILE A 159 -8.65 2.37 -10.75
CA ILE A 159 -7.65 1.45 -10.22
C ILE A 159 -7.63 0.17 -11.06
N THR A 160 -6.44 -0.20 -11.55
CA THR A 160 -6.23 -1.40 -12.38
C THR A 160 -5.62 -2.57 -11.59
N SER A 161 -4.97 -2.29 -10.46
CA SER A 161 -4.26 -3.28 -9.64
C SER A 161 -4.53 -3.06 -8.15
N LEU A 162 -4.86 -4.13 -7.44
CA LEU A 162 -5.06 -4.15 -5.99
C LEU A 162 -4.07 -5.11 -5.31
N GLU A 163 -3.65 -4.82 -4.07
CA GLU A 163 -2.86 -5.75 -3.26
C GLU A 163 -3.65 -6.23 -2.04
N LEU A 164 -3.72 -7.55 -1.87
CA LEU A 164 -4.08 -8.23 -0.64
C LEU A 164 -2.81 -8.78 0.02
N ARG A 165 -2.39 -8.20 1.15
CA ARG A 165 -1.21 -8.65 1.89
C ARG A 165 -1.63 -9.50 3.08
N LEU A 166 -1.10 -10.72 3.18
CA LEU A 166 -1.42 -11.73 4.18
C LEU A 166 -0.19 -12.00 5.06
N GLY A 167 -0.38 -12.12 6.37
CA GLY A 167 0.68 -12.35 7.36
C GLY A 167 0.49 -11.56 8.66
N PRO A 168 0.20 -10.25 8.60
CA PRO A 168 -0.05 -9.47 9.81
C PRO A 168 -1.22 -10.02 10.62
N GLY A 169 -0.99 -10.24 11.91
CA GLY A 169 -2.02 -10.76 12.81
C GLY A 169 -2.37 -12.23 12.58
N PHE A 170 -1.50 -13.07 12.00
CA PHE A 170 -1.80 -14.50 11.79
C PHE A 170 -2.33 -15.26 13.03
N ASN A 171 -1.96 -14.80 14.23
CA ASN A 171 -2.44 -15.36 15.49
C ASN A 171 -3.74 -14.72 16.03
N ASN A 172 -4.12 -13.56 15.51
CA ASN A 172 -5.35 -12.84 15.80
C ASN A 172 -5.62 -11.84 14.67
N PRO A 173 -6.25 -12.28 13.56
CA PRO A 173 -6.45 -11.45 12.37
C PRO A 173 -7.22 -10.18 12.71
N PRO A 174 -6.91 -9.05 12.04
CA PRO A 174 -7.56 -7.79 12.37
C PRO A 174 -9.05 -7.84 12.04
N GLN A 175 -9.92 -7.50 13.00
CA GLN A 175 -11.37 -7.52 12.82
C GLN A 175 -11.89 -6.64 11.67
N GLY A 176 -11.11 -5.65 11.24
CA GLY A 176 -11.44 -4.78 10.11
C GLY A 176 -11.15 -5.38 8.74
N TRP A 177 -10.53 -6.56 8.66
CA TRP A 177 -10.23 -7.26 7.42
C TRP A 177 -11.44 -8.08 6.98
N ILE A 178 -12.49 -7.37 6.57
CA ILE A 178 -13.75 -7.93 6.12
C ILE A 178 -14.14 -7.18 4.86
N VAL A 179 -14.59 -7.91 3.84
CA VAL A 179 -15.17 -7.31 2.64
C VAL A 179 -16.62 -6.94 2.96
N ASN A 180 -16.92 -5.64 2.85
CA ASN A 180 -18.27 -5.09 3.03
C ASN A 180 -18.44 -3.87 2.11
N ASP A 181 -19.68 -3.37 2.00
CA ASP A 181 -20.00 -2.23 1.14
C ASP A 181 -19.19 -0.97 1.48
N ALA A 182 -18.86 -0.78 2.77
CA ALA A 182 -18.08 0.37 3.23
C ALA A 182 -16.63 0.36 2.72
N LEU A 183 -16.11 -0.78 2.28
CA LEU A 183 -14.80 -0.89 1.63
C LEU A 183 -14.76 -0.20 0.27
N GLY A 184 -15.93 -0.07 -0.40
CA GLY A 184 -16.04 0.56 -1.72
C GLY A 184 -15.50 -0.30 -2.86
N LEU A 185 -15.38 -1.60 -2.63
CA LEU A 185 -14.73 -2.53 -3.54
C LEU A 185 -15.52 -2.72 -4.85
N ALA A 186 -16.85 -2.61 -4.81
CA ALA A 186 -17.71 -2.65 -5.99
C ALA A 186 -17.46 -1.51 -7.00
N ASP A 187 -16.90 -0.38 -6.55
CA ASP A 187 -16.54 0.73 -7.45
C ASP A 187 -15.27 0.43 -8.27
N CYS A 188 -14.53 -0.63 -7.95
CA CYS A 188 -13.26 -1.00 -8.58
C CYS A 188 -13.46 -1.75 -9.91
N THR A 189 -14.18 -1.14 -10.83
CA THR A 189 -14.66 -1.78 -12.08
C THR A 189 -13.54 -2.06 -13.11
N THR A 190 -12.41 -1.35 -13.02
CA THR A 190 -11.29 -1.48 -13.96
C THR A 190 -10.14 -2.33 -13.46
N VAL A 191 -10.23 -2.88 -12.25
CA VAL A 191 -9.20 -3.79 -11.72
C VAL A 191 -9.10 -5.00 -12.64
N ARG A 192 -7.86 -5.37 -13.00
CA ARG A 192 -7.56 -6.56 -13.82
C ARG A 192 -6.64 -7.52 -13.10
N VAL A 193 -5.81 -7.01 -12.20
CA VAL A 193 -4.82 -7.78 -11.45
C VAL A 193 -5.09 -7.62 -9.95
N LEU A 194 -5.20 -8.75 -9.25
CA LEU A 194 -5.15 -8.79 -7.79
C LEU A 194 -3.82 -9.43 -7.37
N LYS A 195 -2.93 -8.64 -6.78
CA LYS A 195 -1.67 -9.11 -6.22
C LYS A 195 -1.92 -9.64 -4.81
N VAL A 196 -1.58 -10.89 -4.55
CA VAL A 196 -1.66 -11.52 -3.23
C VAL A 196 -0.26 -11.73 -2.71
N PHE A 197 0.13 -10.98 -1.68
CA PHE A 197 1.46 -11.06 -1.09
C PHE A 197 1.41 -11.79 0.25
N VAL A 198 2.12 -12.91 0.38
CA VAL A 198 2.14 -13.73 1.59
C VAL A 198 3.44 -13.53 2.37
N GLU A 199 3.36 -12.93 3.57
CA GLU A 199 4.53 -12.72 4.44
C GLU A 199 4.89 -13.99 5.23
N CYS A 200 3.91 -14.82 5.61
CA CYS A 200 4.17 -16.06 6.35
C CYS A 200 3.14 -17.16 6.08
N ASP A 201 3.56 -18.40 6.31
CA ASP A 201 2.71 -19.59 6.28
C ASP A 201 2.65 -20.22 7.71
N PRO A 202 1.57 -19.97 8.47
CA PRO A 202 1.42 -20.49 9.85
C PRO A 202 1.24 -22.01 9.96
N SER A 203 1.16 -22.73 8.84
CA SER A 203 1.16 -24.20 8.84
C SER A 203 2.53 -24.76 9.21
N ASP A 204 3.61 -24.00 9.00
CA ASP A 204 4.96 -24.43 9.35
C ASP A 204 5.10 -24.66 10.87
N ALA A 205 5.82 -25.73 11.23
CA ALA A 205 6.02 -26.17 12.61
C ALA A 205 6.63 -25.08 13.50
N ILE A 206 7.36 -24.12 12.92
CA ILE A 206 7.92 -22.96 13.65
C ILE A 206 6.84 -22.08 14.30
N PHE A 207 5.61 -22.09 13.77
CA PHE A 207 4.48 -21.31 14.31
C PHE A 207 3.60 -22.11 15.30
N LYS A 208 3.97 -23.36 15.59
CA LYS A 208 3.26 -24.21 16.56
C LYS A 208 3.26 -23.54 17.94
N GLY A 209 2.07 -23.36 18.51
CA GLY A 209 1.89 -22.67 19.80
C GLY A 209 1.75 -21.14 19.69
N PHE A 210 2.10 -20.54 18.55
CA PHE A 210 1.85 -19.12 18.27
C PHE A 210 0.61 -18.88 17.41
N ARG A 211 0.24 -19.86 16.56
CA ARG A 211 -0.98 -19.81 15.74
C ARG A 211 -2.25 -19.86 16.59
N MET A 212 -3.31 -19.18 16.13
CA MET A 212 -4.63 -19.16 16.79
C MET A 212 -5.26 -20.56 16.87
N GLY A 213 -5.00 -21.36 15.85
CA GLY A 213 -5.49 -22.72 15.67
C GLY A 213 -4.87 -23.30 14.39
N GLU A 214 -4.92 -24.62 14.27
CA GLU A 214 -4.45 -25.31 13.06
C GLU A 214 -5.36 -25.00 11.87
N GLY A 215 -4.77 -24.58 10.75
CA GLY A 215 -5.49 -24.22 9.52
C GLY A 215 -6.38 -22.97 9.64
N ALA A 216 -6.36 -22.26 10.77
CA ALA A 216 -7.29 -21.17 11.04
C ALA A 216 -6.99 -19.92 10.19
N TYR A 217 -5.70 -19.59 10.01
CA TYR A 217 -5.32 -18.40 9.26
C TYR A 217 -5.36 -18.62 7.75
N GLU A 218 -5.09 -19.84 7.33
CA GLU A 218 -5.18 -20.33 5.95
C GLU A 218 -6.63 -20.24 5.48
N ARG A 219 -7.58 -20.77 6.26
CA ARG A 219 -9.02 -20.64 5.99
C ARG A 219 -9.47 -19.18 5.96
N PHE A 220 -9.08 -18.39 6.96
CA PHE A 220 -9.38 -16.95 6.98
C PHE A 220 -8.88 -16.24 5.72
N SER A 221 -7.65 -16.54 5.28
CA SER A 221 -7.04 -15.92 4.10
C SER A 221 -7.74 -16.34 2.80
N ALA A 222 -8.11 -17.62 2.69
CA ALA A 222 -8.88 -18.15 1.56
C ALA A 222 -10.28 -17.52 1.49
N GLU A 223 -11.00 -17.45 2.62
CA GLU A 223 -12.32 -16.80 2.71
C GLU A 223 -12.24 -15.30 2.34
N LEU A 224 -11.20 -14.62 2.80
CA LEU A 224 -10.97 -13.21 2.49
C LEU A 224 -10.71 -12.99 1.00
N LEU A 225 -9.86 -13.83 0.38
CA LEU A 225 -9.61 -13.80 -1.06
C LEU A 225 -10.89 -14.10 -1.84
N ASN A 226 -11.65 -15.12 -1.45
CA ASN A 226 -12.93 -15.48 -2.07
C ASN A 226 -13.89 -14.27 -2.08
N SER A 227 -14.05 -13.64 -0.91
CA SER A 227 -14.94 -12.48 -0.75
C SER A 227 -14.51 -11.29 -1.63
N VAL A 228 -13.20 -11.10 -1.84
CA VAL A 228 -12.69 -10.05 -2.75
C VAL A 228 -13.04 -10.37 -4.20
N LEU A 229 -12.83 -11.61 -4.65
CA LEU A 229 -13.07 -12.03 -6.03
C LEU A 229 -14.57 -12.05 -6.39
N GLU A 230 -15.44 -12.35 -5.42
CA GLU A 230 -16.90 -12.25 -5.59
C GLU A 230 -17.35 -10.81 -5.89
N VAL A 231 -16.77 -9.81 -5.23
CA VAL A 231 -17.15 -8.40 -5.42
C VAL A 231 -16.46 -7.77 -6.61
N VAL A 232 -15.20 -8.12 -6.90
CA VAL A 232 -14.40 -7.57 -8.01
C VAL A 232 -14.32 -8.55 -9.17
N ALA A 233 -15.46 -8.83 -9.78
CA ALA A 233 -15.56 -9.76 -10.91
C ALA A 233 -14.67 -9.38 -12.11
N SER A 234 -14.28 -8.10 -12.20
CA SER A 234 -13.39 -7.54 -13.22
C SER A 234 -11.94 -8.06 -13.14
N VAL A 235 -11.53 -8.65 -12.02
CA VAL A 235 -10.22 -9.31 -11.88
C VAL A 235 -10.14 -10.46 -12.89
N THR A 236 -9.03 -10.48 -13.62
CA THR A 236 -8.70 -11.52 -14.61
C THR A 236 -7.53 -12.39 -14.18
N THR A 237 -6.57 -11.78 -13.47
CA THR A 237 -5.33 -12.41 -13.02
C THR A 237 -5.14 -12.21 -11.53
N VAL A 238 -4.80 -13.27 -10.82
CA VAL A 238 -4.33 -13.23 -9.43
C VAL A 238 -2.84 -13.54 -9.43
N GLU A 239 -2.02 -12.57 -9.03
CA GLU A 239 -0.56 -12.69 -8.99
C GLU A 239 -0.13 -13.01 -7.57
N PHE A 240 0.49 -14.17 -7.36
CA PHE A 240 1.00 -14.57 -6.06
C PHE A 240 2.47 -14.21 -5.90
N ASP A 241 2.79 -13.58 -4.78
CA ASP A 241 4.16 -13.32 -4.34
C ASP A 241 4.29 -13.56 -2.84
N ALA A 242 5.51 -13.67 -2.34
CA ALA A 242 5.73 -13.99 -0.93
C ALA A 242 7.14 -13.68 -0.43
N TRP A 243 7.30 -13.71 0.89
CA TRP A 243 8.63 -13.79 1.48
C TRP A 243 9.28 -15.17 1.28
N PRO A 244 10.63 -15.27 1.33
CA PRO A 244 11.35 -16.52 1.07
C PRO A 244 10.95 -17.69 1.97
N SER A 245 10.44 -17.43 3.18
CA SER A 245 9.98 -18.45 4.13
C SER A 245 8.73 -19.19 3.68
N VAL A 246 7.96 -18.63 2.74
CA VAL A 246 6.72 -19.24 2.25
C VAL A 246 7.06 -20.25 1.15
N LYS A 247 6.51 -21.46 1.29
CA LYS A 247 6.65 -22.55 0.32
C LYS A 247 5.46 -22.52 -0.63
N ARG A 248 5.72 -22.73 -1.93
CA ARG A 248 4.67 -22.80 -2.96
C ARG A 248 3.69 -23.95 -2.71
N SER A 249 4.20 -25.07 -2.19
CA SER A 249 3.42 -26.25 -1.84
C SER A 249 2.93 -26.24 -0.38
N GLY A 250 3.02 -25.10 0.31
CA GLY A 250 2.51 -24.96 1.68
C GLY A 250 0.98 -24.87 1.71
N ASP A 251 0.39 -25.14 2.88
CA ASP A 251 -1.07 -25.17 3.04
C ASP A 251 -1.69 -23.81 2.72
N MET A 252 -1.03 -22.72 3.10
CA MET A 252 -1.47 -21.35 2.78
C MET A 252 -1.59 -21.15 1.26
N MET A 253 -0.53 -21.48 0.52
CA MET A 253 -0.51 -21.27 -0.93
C MET A 253 -1.46 -22.21 -1.67
N THR A 254 -1.61 -23.45 -1.18
CA THR A 254 -2.55 -24.43 -1.75
C THR A 254 -3.99 -23.94 -1.60
N GLY A 255 -4.40 -23.52 -0.40
CA GLY A 255 -5.76 -23.02 -0.16
C GLY A 255 -6.08 -21.74 -0.94
N LEU A 256 -5.12 -20.83 -1.08
CA LEU A 256 -5.29 -19.65 -1.93
C LEU A 256 -5.42 -20.03 -3.42
N GLY A 257 -4.61 -20.98 -3.89
CA GLY A 257 -4.68 -21.48 -5.26
C GLY A 257 -6.02 -22.13 -5.61
N GLU A 258 -6.60 -22.89 -4.68
CA GLU A 258 -7.93 -23.49 -4.82
C GLU A 258 -9.02 -22.43 -5.01
N VAL A 259 -8.98 -21.33 -4.24
CA VAL A 259 -9.92 -20.21 -4.40
C VAL A 259 -9.78 -19.56 -5.77
N VAL A 260 -8.56 -19.32 -6.24
CA VAL A 260 -8.34 -18.73 -7.58
C VAL A 260 -8.88 -19.63 -8.69
N ALA A 261 -8.69 -20.96 -8.55
CA ALA A 261 -9.23 -21.94 -9.48
C ALA A 261 -10.76 -21.98 -9.48
N GLN A 262 -11.41 -21.86 -8.31
CA GLN A 262 -12.88 -21.80 -8.21
C GLN A 262 -13.49 -20.60 -8.93
N HIS A 263 -12.74 -19.50 -9.05
CA HIS A 263 -13.16 -18.28 -9.74
C HIS A 263 -12.71 -18.21 -11.21
N ASP A 264 -12.14 -19.29 -11.74
CA ASP A 264 -11.61 -19.40 -13.12
C ASP A 264 -10.66 -18.24 -13.49
N LYS A 265 -9.81 -17.82 -12.54
CA LYS A 265 -8.85 -16.73 -12.76
C LYS A 265 -7.48 -17.26 -13.17
N VAL A 266 -6.74 -16.45 -13.92
CA VAL A 266 -5.36 -16.78 -14.30
C VAL A 266 -4.44 -16.61 -13.08
N VAL A 267 -3.60 -17.59 -12.82
CA VAL A 267 -2.55 -17.49 -11.79
C VAL A 267 -1.29 -16.90 -12.40
N GLY A 268 -0.81 -15.80 -11.84
CA GLY A 268 0.51 -15.20 -12.11
C GLY A 268 1.45 -15.33 -10.91
N TRP A 269 2.74 -15.11 -11.14
CA TRP A 269 3.77 -15.16 -10.10
C TRP A 269 4.51 -13.82 -10.03
N GLY A 270 4.61 -13.25 -8.83
CA GLY A 270 5.34 -12.02 -8.59
C GLY A 270 6.86 -12.23 -8.55
N PRO A 271 7.62 -11.14 -8.70
CA PRO A 271 9.07 -11.20 -8.84
C PRO A 271 9.83 -11.46 -7.54
N GLU A 272 9.27 -11.16 -6.37
CA GLU A 272 10.01 -11.13 -5.10
C GLU A 272 10.41 -12.53 -4.63
N ARG A 273 9.47 -13.47 -4.63
CA ARG A 273 9.71 -14.86 -4.24
C ARG A 273 10.48 -15.66 -5.30
N GLY A 274 10.38 -15.26 -6.56
CA GLY A 274 11.05 -15.93 -7.67
C GLY A 274 10.50 -17.32 -8.02
N TRP A 275 9.26 -17.65 -7.64
CA TRP A 275 8.63 -18.95 -7.97
C TRP A 275 8.48 -19.20 -9.47
N ASP A 276 8.52 -18.16 -10.28
CA ASP A 276 8.52 -18.28 -11.73
C ASP A 276 9.72 -19.11 -12.22
N LYS A 277 10.88 -18.99 -11.56
CA LYS A 277 12.09 -19.76 -11.86
C LYS A 277 12.02 -21.21 -11.38
N ASP A 278 11.26 -21.46 -10.32
CA ASP A 278 11.03 -22.82 -9.80
C ASP A 278 10.04 -23.60 -10.70
N SER A 279 9.24 -22.89 -11.51
CA SER A 279 8.22 -23.48 -12.37
C SER A 279 8.78 -24.27 -13.56
N ASP A 280 9.95 -23.89 -14.07
CA ASP A 280 10.63 -24.60 -15.16
C ASP A 280 11.02 -26.03 -14.75
N GLN A 281 11.40 -26.25 -13.49
CA GLN A 281 11.72 -27.58 -12.96
C GLN A 281 10.48 -28.44 -12.72
N ILE A 282 9.40 -27.85 -12.20
CA ILE A 282 8.13 -28.55 -11.95
C ILE A 282 7.46 -28.96 -13.27
N TRP A 283 7.59 -28.13 -14.32
CA TRP A 283 7.08 -28.45 -15.66
C TRP A 283 7.86 -29.59 -16.32
N LEU A 284 9.19 -29.60 -16.19
CA LEU A 284 10.05 -30.69 -16.68
C LEU A 284 9.72 -32.03 -16.00
N ASP A 285 9.56 -32.04 -14.67
CA ASP A 285 9.21 -33.26 -13.93
C ASP A 285 7.78 -33.75 -14.22
N ALA A 286 6.81 -32.84 -14.38
CA ALA A 286 5.44 -33.19 -14.73
C ALA A 286 5.31 -33.74 -16.16
N VAL A 287 6.11 -33.24 -17.11
CA VAL A 287 6.16 -33.75 -18.50
C VAL A 287 6.87 -35.10 -18.57
N LEU A 288 7.93 -35.31 -17.78
CA LEU A 288 8.64 -36.60 -17.69
C LEU A 288 7.80 -37.68 -16.98
N MET A 289 7.00 -37.30 -15.99
CA MET A 289 6.13 -38.24 -15.26
C MET A 289 4.80 -38.54 -15.95
N ASN A 290 4.24 -37.61 -16.74
CA ASN A 290 2.93 -37.77 -17.42
C ASN A 290 3.04 -38.07 -18.93
N GLY A 291 4.10 -38.77 -19.34
CA GLY A 291 4.26 -39.32 -20.69
C GLY A 291 3.23 -40.40 -21.04
N LEU A 292 1.94 -40.07 -21.02
CA LEU A 292 0.82 -40.76 -21.68
C LEU A 292 -0.40 -39.83 -21.69
N GLY A 293 -0.37 -38.88 -22.63
CA GLY A 293 -1.54 -38.37 -23.35
C GLY A 293 -2.59 -37.61 -22.55
N LYS A 294 -2.44 -36.27 -22.46
CA LYS A 294 -3.49 -35.29 -22.79
C LYS A 294 -2.91 -33.89 -22.78
N ALA A 295 -3.17 -33.15 -23.85
CA ALA A 295 -2.75 -31.76 -24.03
C ALA A 295 -3.42 -30.87 -22.97
N LEU A 296 -2.62 -30.35 -22.03
CA LEU A 296 -3.02 -29.26 -21.14
C LEU A 296 -2.59 -27.94 -21.77
N SER A 297 -3.58 -27.07 -22.00
CA SER A 297 -3.43 -25.79 -22.66
C SER A 297 -2.61 -24.82 -21.80
N LYS A 298 -1.57 -24.25 -22.40
CA LYS A 298 -0.75 -23.18 -21.82
C LYS A 298 -1.57 -21.89 -21.73
N SER A 299 -1.57 -21.27 -20.56
CA SER A 299 -1.79 -19.83 -20.39
C SER A 299 -0.82 -19.32 -19.33
N VAL A 300 0.46 -19.24 -19.70
CA VAL A 300 1.46 -18.46 -18.96
C VAL A 300 1.48 -17.09 -19.65
N ALA A 301 0.95 -16.08 -18.98
CA ALA A 301 1.13 -14.69 -19.40
C ALA A 301 2.44 -14.18 -18.79
N ILE A 302 3.52 -14.26 -19.55
CA ILE A 302 4.76 -13.52 -19.28
C ILE A 302 4.46 -12.06 -19.63
N PHE A 303 4.46 -11.17 -18.65
CA PHE A 303 4.56 -9.74 -18.88
C PHE A 303 5.74 -9.20 -18.07
N GLY A 304 6.69 -8.60 -18.78
CA GLY A 304 7.75 -7.77 -18.21
C GLY A 304 7.32 -6.34 -18.00
#